data_AF-A0AAV0J608-F1
#
_entry.id   AF-A0AAV0J608-F1
#
_cell.length_a   1.000
_cell.length_b   1.000
_cell.length_c   1.000
_cell.angle_alpha   90.00
_cell.angle_beta   90.00
_cell.angle_gamma   90.00
#
_symmetry.space_group_name_H-M   'P 1'
#
loop_
_entity.id
_entity.type
_entity.pdbx_description
1 polymer ?
#
loop_
_entity_poly.entity_id
_entity_poly.type
_entity_poly.pdbx_seq_one_letter_code
_entity_poly.pdbx_strand_id
1 'polypeptide(L)'
;MVPSPALPAPCFPDSLKWILENQRKDGSWGLAAQTRPLSLTKDALSSTLASVLALKRWGVGDRHVQNALEFMERNSAALSDSTQQTPIGFDITFPAMIQTSVKDYNLNLPLKSAQIDAMLRDRATALNTSANPRSQGRDAYLAYISEGIGSSQDWETAMKFQRQNGSLFNSPSATAAAFIHLHDPDSLRYLRSAAGKNGGGWVVDKSYELYLFHPNRIKFDSL
;
A
#
# COMPACT_ATOMS: atom_id res chain seq x y z
N MET A 1 4.72 9.39 -0.86
CA MET A 1 5.66 8.78 -1.84
C MET A 1 5.74 9.52 -3.16
N VAL A 2 4.64 10.04 -3.71
CA VAL A 2 4.65 10.70 -5.03
C VAL A 2 5.55 11.95 -5.06
N PRO A 3 6.59 11.98 -5.93
CA PRO A 3 7.42 13.17 -6.11
C PRO A 3 6.71 14.23 -6.96
N SER A 4 7.01 15.50 -6.71
CA SER A 4 6.58 16.59 -7.58
C SER A 4 7.29 16.48 -8.93
N PRO A 5 6.59 16.68 -10.06
CA PRO A 5 7.23 16.73 -11.39
C PRO A 5 8.21 17.91 -11.56
N ALA A 6 8.07 18.96 -10.74
CA ALA A 6 8.80 20.22 -10.92
C ALA A 6 9.92 20.45 -9.90
N LEU A 7 9.83 19.87 -8.71
CA LEU A 7 10.73 20.14 -7.59
C LEU A 7 11.09 18.84 -6.86
N PRO A 8 12.27 18.76 -6.21
CA PRO A 8 12.63 17.62 -5.36
C PRO A 8 11.87 17.66 -4.02
N ALA A 9 10.54 17.58 -4.10
CA ALA A 9 9.61 17.76 -2.99
C ALA A 9 8.40 16.82 -3.14
N PRO A 10 7.64 16.54 -2.05
CA PRO A 10 6.41 15.76 -2.14
C PRO A 10 5.37 16.49 -3.00
N CYS A 11 4.72 15.75 -3.90
CA CYS A 11 3.58 16.29 -4.65
C CYS A 11 2.37 16.60 -3.76
N PHE A 12 2.29 15.95 -2.59
CA PHE A 12 1.22 16.10 -1.60
C PHE A 12 1.81 16.38 -0.21
N PRO A 13 2.27 17.61 0.06
CA PRO A 13 2.90 17.95 1.34
C PRO A 13 1.94 17.80 2.53
N ASP A 14 0.66 18.11 2.36
CA ASP A 14 -0.35 17.97 3.43
C ASP A 14 -0.53 16.53 3.88
N SER A 15 -0.35 15.56 2.97
CA SER A 15 -0.39 14.14 3.33
C SER A 15 0.81 13.70 4.14
N LEU A 16 2.00 14.27 3.87
CA LEU A 16 3.18 14.02 4.68
C LEU A 16 3.02 14.64 6.08
N LYS A 17 2.46 15.85 6.14
CA LYS A 17 2.11 16.53 7.40
C LYS A 17 1.10 15.69 8.20
N TRP A 18 0.06 15.17 7.56
CA TRP A 18 -0.92 14.30 8.20
C TRP A 18 -0.25 13.07 8.82
N ILE A 19 0.68 12.41 8.11
CA ILE A 19 1.41 11.25 8.67
C ILE A 19 2.15 11.64 9.95
N LEU A 20 2.84 12.78 9.98
CA LEU A 20 3.57 13.27 11.15
C LEU A 20 2.63 13.58 12.33
N GLU A 21 1.44 14.10 12.06
CA GLU A 21 0.48 14.52 13.10
C GLU A 21 -0.39 13.37 13.62
N ASN A 22 -0.46 12.24 12.90
CA ASN A 22 -1.41 11.16 13.18
C ASN A 22 -0.74 9.83 13.59
N GLN A 23 0.54 9.84 13.98
CA GLN A 23 1.12 8.67 14.64
C GLN A 23 0.41 8.41 15.98
N ARG A 24 0.03 7.16 16.23
CA ARG A 24 -0.61 6.76 17.48
C ARG A 24 0.40 6.65 18.61
N LYS A 25 -0.11 6.67 19.85
CA LYS A 25 0.72 6.52 21.07
C LYS A 25 1.51 5.21 21.13
N ASP A 26 1.01 4.15 20.48
CA ASP A 26 1.67 2.85 20.39
C ASP A 26 2.74 2.78 19.28
N GLY A 27 2.90 3.85 18.49
CA GLY A 27 3.83 3.93 17.35
C GLY A 27 3.22 3.58 16.00
N SER A 28 1.98 3.08 15.94
CA SER A 28 1.34 2.63 14.70
C SER A 28 0.58 3.71 13.93
N TRP A 29 0.25 3.41 12.68
CA TRP A 29 -0.77 4.09 11.87
C TRP A 29 -1.86 3.09 11.44
N GLY A 30 -2.97 3.61 10.94
CA GLY A 30 -4.13 2.83 10.48
C GLY A 30 -5.35 2.97 11.40
N LEU A 31 -6.27 2.01 11.34
CA LEU A 31 -7.49 2.01 12.16
C LEU A 31 -7.17 2.16 13.64
N ALA A 32 -7.99 2.94 14.35
CA ALA A 32 -7.72 3.27 15.73
C ALA A 32 -7.74 2.01 16.60
N ALA A 33 -6.70 1.76 17.40
CA ALA A 33 -6.59 0.59 18.27
C ALA A 33 -7.78 0.42 19.23
N GLN A 34 -8.47 1.50 19.61
CA GLN A 34 -9.70 1.45 20.41
C GLN A 34 -10.89 0.82 19.65
N THR A 35 -10.90 0.93 18.33
CA THR A 35 -11.94 0.41 17.42
C THR A 35 -11.42 -0.73 16.54
N ARG A 36 -10.16 -1.16 16.73
CA ARG A 36 -9.50 -2.17 15.90
C ARG A 36 -9.73 -3.54 16.54
N PRO A 37 -10.40 -4.48 15.84
CA PRO A 37 -10.37 -5.88 16.24
C PRO A 37 -8.93 -6.38 16.34
N LEU A 38 -8.62 -7.21 17.34
CA LEU A 38 -7.29 -7.80 17.53
C LEU A 38 -6.81 -8.61 16.30
N SER A 39 -7.74 -9.03 15.44
CA SER A 39 -7.48 -9.75 14.19
C SER A 39 -6.98 -8.87 13.04
N LEU A 40 -6.93 -7.54 13.18
CA LEU A 40 -6.48 -6.59 12.13
C LEU A 40 -5.04 -6.08 12.34
N THR A 41 -4.17 -6.85 13.00
CA THR A 41 -2.80 -6.39 13.27
C THR A 41 -1.97 -6.26 11.99
N LYS A 42 -2.22 -7.11 10.98
CA LYS A 42 -1.58 -7.02 9.65
C LYS A 42 -1.87 -5.71 8.91
N ASP A 43 -3.08 -5.16 9.06
CA ASP A 43 -3.45 -3.86 8.49
C ASP A 43 -2.65 -2.71 9.14
N ALA A 44 -2.55 -2.75 10.46
CA ALA A 44 -1.76 -1.77 11.22
C ALA A 44 -0.27 -1.84 10.89
N LEU A 45 0.30 -3.05 10.78
CA LEU A 45 1.68 -3.25 10.34
C LEU A 45 1.90 -2.68 8.94
N SER A 46 0.96 -2.91 8.02
CA SER A 46 1.03 -2.38 6.65
C SER A 46 0.99 -0.86 6.62
N SER A 47 0.02 -0.25 7.30
CA SER A 47 -0.12 1.21 7.39
C SER A 47 1.10 1.86 8.05
N THR A 48 1.66 1.20 9.07
CA THR A 48 2.85 1.66 9.78
C THR A 48 4.08 1.63 8.89
N LEU A 49 4.33 0.51 8.19
CA LEU A 49 5.48 0.40 7.29
C LEU A 49 5.37 1.36 6.09
N ALA A 50 4.17 1.53 5.52
CA ALA A 50 3.94 2.51 4.46
C ALA A 50 4.25 3.95 4.92
N SER A 51 3.85 4.30 6.15
CA SER A 51 4.12 5.60 6.76
C SER A 51 5.62 5.80 7.00
N VAL A 52 6.33 4.78 7.52
CA VAL A 52 7.79 4.80 7.68
C VAL A 52 8.49 5.03 6.35
N LEU A 53 8.10 4.32 5.29
CA LEU A 53 8.69 4.50 3.95
C LEU A 53 8.47 5.92 3.42
N ALA A 54 7.28 6.49 3.64
CA ALA A 54 6.99 7.87 3.24
C ALA A 54 7.86 8.89 4.00
N LEU A 55 8.03 8.71 5.31
CA LEU A 55 8.88 9.54 6.15
C LEU A 55 10.36 9.45 5.73
N LYS A 56 10.86 8.24 5.52
CA LYS A 56 12.24 8.01 5.07
C LYS A 56 12.52 8.59 3.69
N ARG A 57 11.58 8.46 2.75
CA ARG A 57 11.71 9.05 1.42
C ARG A 57 11.96 10.56 1.46
N TRP A 58 11.32 11.25 2.40
CA TRP A 58 11.40 12.71 2.52
C TRP A 58 12.35 13.17 3.62
N GLY A 59 13.10 12.26 4.25
CA GLY A 59 14.11 12.61 5.26
C GLY A 59 13.53 13.32 6.49
N VAL A 60 12.31 12.96 6.91
CA VAL A 60 11.62 13.60 8.04
C VAL A 60 11.14 12.56 9.07
N GLY A 61 10.90 13.02 10.30
CA GLY A 61 10.16 12.25 11.29
C GLY A 61 10.92 11.08 11.93
N ASP A 62 12.24 11.18 12.13
CA ASP A 62 13.07 10.10 12.67
C ASP A 62 12.53 9.50 13.99
N ARG A 63 12.03 10.34 14.91
CA ARG A 63 11.38 9.84 16.14
C ARG A 63 10.14 9.01 15.86
N HIS A 64 9.36 9.38 14.84
CA HIS A 64 8.19 8.60 14.44
C HIS A 64 8.61 7.26 13.85
N VAL A 65 9.68 7.25 13.04
CA VAL A 65 10.26 6.00 12.51
C VAL A 65 10.68 5.08 13.66
N GLN A 66 11.40 5.60 14.67
CA GLN A 66 11.83 4.78 15.80
C GLN A 66 10.63 4.16 16.56
N ASN A 67 9.63 4.96 16.91
CA ASN A 67 8.41 4.47 17.58
C ASN A 67 7.69 3.40 16.74
N ALA A 68 7.69 3.56 15.42
CA ALA A 68 7.07 2.63 14.49
C ALA A 68 7.80 1.28 14.44
N LEU A 69 9.14 1.29 14.47
CA LEU A 69 9.93 0.07 14.54
C LEU A 69 9.65 -0.67 15.85
N GLU A 70 9.59 0.02 16.98
CA GLU A 70 9.22 -0.62 18.25
C GLU A 70 7.81 -1.22 18.22
N PHE A 71 6.84 -0.54 17.58
CA PHE A 71 5.51 -1.12 17.36
C PHE A 71 5.58 -2.41 16.54
N MET A 72 6.33 -2.39 15.43
CA MET A 72 6.47 -3.53 14.54
C MET A 72 7.13 -4.72 15.26
N GLU A 73 8.15 -4.47 16.08
CA GLU A 73 8.82 -5.51 16.88
C GLU A 73 7.81 -6.22 17.79
N ARG A 74 7.06 -5.45 18.58
CA ARG A 74 6.05 -5.94 19.53
C ARG A 74 4.94 -6.75 18.85
N ASN A 75 4.65 -6.47 17.58
CA ASN A 75 3.53 -7.08 16.85
C ASN A 75 3.98 -8.04 15.73
N SER A 76 5.28 -8.31 15.61
CA SER A 76 5.87 -9.13 14.53
C SER A 76 5.33 -10.55 14.46
N ALA A 77 4.89 -11.11 15.60
CA ALA A 77 4.26 -12.43 15.66
C ALA A 77 2.96 -12.52 14.84
N ALA A 78 2.23 -11.41 14.70
CA ALA A 78 0.97 -11.36 13.95
C ALA A 78 1.15 -11.61 12.44
N LEU A 79 2.37 -11.44 11.91
CA LEU A 79 2.67 -11.72 10.50
C LEU A 79 2.55 -13.21 10.16
N SER A 80 2.81 -14.09 11.14
CA SER A 80 2.78 -15.54 10.98
C SER A 80 1.55 -16.19 11.63
N ASP A 81 0.68 -15.38 12.24
CA ASP A 81 -0.55 -15.84 12.90
C ASP A 81 -1.67 -16.01 11.86
N SER A 82 -2.19 -17.24 11.75
CA SER A 82 -3.29 -17.60 10.84
C SER A 82 -4.66 -17.12 11.31
N THR A 83 -4.79 -16.73 12.58
CA THR A 83 -6.03 -16.13 13.12
C THR A 83 -6.17 -14.65 12.76
N GLN A 84 -5.07 -14.01 12.32
CA GLN A 84 -5.08 -12.64 11.84
C GLN A 84 -5.65 -12.54 10.44
N GLN A 85 -6.60 -11.63 10.24
CA GLN A 85 -7.13 -11.30 8.93
C GLN A 85 -6.03 -10.68 8.07
N THR A 86 -5.91 -11.20 6.85
CA THR A 86 -4.92 -10.74 5.87
C THR A 86 -5.60 -9.74 4.93
N PRO A 87 -5.14 -8.47 4.86
CA PRO A 87 -5.64 -7.52 3.88
C PRO A 87 -5.44 -8.00 2.44
N ILE A 88 -6.32 -7.60 1.52
CA ILE A 88 -6.13 -7.89 0.09
C ILE A 88 -4.75 -7.41 -0.36
N GLY A 89 -4.04 -8.27 -1.09
CA GLY A 89 -2.74 -7.95 -1.63
C GLY A 89 -1.61 -7.93 -0.60
N PHE A 90 -1.87 -8.21 0.68
CA PHE A 90 -0.85 -8.16 1.73
C PHE A 90 0.38 -9.03 1.40
N ASP A 91 0.16 -10.25 0.93
CA ASP A 91 1.22 -11.22 0.57
C ASP A 91 2.10 -10.74 -0.59
N ILE A 92 1.67 -9.70 -1.31
CA ILE A 92 2.44 -9.02 -2.33
C ILE A 92 2.96 -7.71 -1.75
N THR A 93 2.08 -6.76 -1.44
CA THR A 93 2.43 -5.38 -1.10
C THR A 93 3.31 -5.26 0.15
N PHE A 94 3.04 -6.03 1.21
CA PHE A 94 3.81 -5.91 2.45
C PHE A 94 5.25 -6.41 2.31
N PRO A 95 5.53 -7.60 1.73
CA PRO A 95 6.90 -8.00 1.41
C PRO A 95 7.59 -7.05 0.42
N ALA A 96 6.86 -6.40 -0.50
CA ALA A 96 7.43 -5.35 -1.36
C ALA A 96 7.96 -4.18 -0.53
N MET A 97 7.16 -3.70 0.45
CA MET A 97 7.57 -2.62 1.33
C MET A 97 8.77 -3.00 2.20
N ILE A 98 8.87 -4.25 2.66
CA ILE A 98 10.06 -4.77 3.35
C ILE A 98 11.29 -4.72 2.42
N GLN A 99 11.14 -5.15 1.17
CA GLN A 99 12.24 -5.12 0.22
C GLN A 99 12.72 -3.68 -0.03
N THR A 100 11.79 -2.75 -0.21
CA THR A 100 12.07 -1.31 -0.36
C THR A 100 12.74 -0.72 0.87
N SER A 101 12.28 -1.06 2.09
CA SER A 101 12.87 -0.51 3.32
C SER A 101 14.34 -0.89 3.48
N VAL A 102 14.68 -2.14 3.16
CA VAL A 102 16.05 -2.66 3.26
C VAL A 102 16.92 -2.13 2.12
N LYS A 103 16.46 -2.23 0.87
CA LYS A 103 17.28 -1.89 -0.31
C LYS A 103 17.47 -0.39 -0.50
N ASP A 104 16.42 0.40 -0.31
CA ASP A 104 16.43 1.82 -0.71
C ASP A 104 16.76 2.75 0.46
N TYR A 105 16.46 2.31 1.70
CA TYR A 105 16.59 3.16 2.90
C TYR A 105 17.51 2.58 3.97
N ASN A 106 18.09 1.40 3.74
CA ASN A 106 18.95 0.69 4.70
C ASN A 106 18.31 0.60 6.10
N LEU A 107 17.00 0.40 6.17
CA LEU A 107 16.27 0.28 7.42
C LEU A 107 16.50 -1.11 8.02
N ASN A 108 16.97 -1.13 9.26
CA ASN A 108 17.02 -2.36 10.06
C ASN A 108 15.63 -2.65 10.63
N LEU A 109 14.84 -3.45 9.92
CA LEU A 109 13.51 -3.85 10.40
C LEU A 109 13.65 -4.86 11.55
N PRO A 110 12.86 -4.72 12.64
CA PRO A 110 12.89 -5.63 13.77
C PRO A 110 12.08 -6.91 13.48
N LEU A 111 12.42 -7.58 12.39
CA LEU A 111 11.86 -8.84 11.95
C LEU A 111 12.99 -9.86 11.79
N LYS A 112 12.70 -11.14 12.04
CA LYS A 112 13.70 -12.20 11.88
C LYS A 112 14.05 -12.36 10.40
N SER A 113 15.33 -12.51 10.06
CA SER A 113 15.76 -12.70 8.66
C SER A 113 15.03 -13.85 7.97
N ALA A 114 14.85 -14.99 8.66
CA ALA A 114 14.09 -16.12 8.13
C ALA A 114 12.63 -15.79 7.80
N GLN A 115 12.01 -14.88 8.56
CA GLN A 115 10.64 -14.42 8.32
C GLN A 115 10.61 -13.50 7.09
N ILE A 116 11.54 -12.56 6.98
CA ILE A 116 11.70 -11.70 5.80
C ILE A 116 11.91 -12.55 4.54
N ASP A 117 12.85 -13.49 4.60
CA ASP A 117 13.20 -14.34 3.45
C ASP A 117 12.01 -15.21 3.02
N ALA A 118 11.24 -15.75 3.96
CA ALA A 118 10.02 -16.49 3.66
C ALA A 118 9.01 -15.62 2.92
N MET A 119 8.71 -14.44 3.46
CA MET A 119 7.76 -13.49 2.86
C MET A 119 8.17 -13.05 1.44
N LEU A 120 9.47 -12.85 1.20
CA LEU A 120 9.99 -12.50 -0.12
C LEU A 120 9.91 -13.68 -1.12
N ARG A 121 10.19 -14.91 -0.67
CA ARG A 121 10.03 -16.11 -1.49
C ARG A 121 8.57 -16.37 -1.83
N ASP A 122 7.66 -16.21 -0.86
CA ASP A 122 6.23 -16.42 -1.05
C ASP A 122 5.67 -15.39 -2.03
N ARG A 123 6.07 -14.12 -1.90
CA ARG A 123 5.76 -13.07 -2.88
C ARG A 123 6.25 -13.44 -4.29
N ALA A 124 7.51 -13.85 -4.43
CA ALA A 124 8.06 -14.23 -5.74
C ALA A 124 7.27 -15.41 -6.33
N THR A 125 6.91 -16.39 -5.51
CA THR A 125 6.08 -17.53 -5.90
C THR A 125 4.67 -17.11 -6.31
N ALA A 126 4.02 -16.19 -5.60
CA ALA A 126 2.69 -15.68 -5.95
C ALA A 126 2.68 -14.90 -7.27
N LEU A 127 3.76 -14.16 -7.55
CA LEU A 127 3.96 -13.48 -8.83
C LEU A 127 4.28 -14.47 -9.97
N ASN A 128 5.07 -15.53 -9.71
CA ASN A 128 5.55 -16.50 -10.71
C ASN A 128 4.61 -17.70 -10.97
N THR A 129 3.80 -18.12 -10.00
CA THR A 129 2.76 -19.19 -10.15
C THR A 129 1.64 -18.76 -11.13
N SER A 130 1.84 -17.64 -11.83
CA SER A 130 1.10 -17.10 -12.96
C SER A 130 1.20 -17.91 -14.26
N ALA A 131 1.46 -19.22 -14.21
CA ALA A 131 1.58 -20.07 -15.40
C ALA A 131 0.23 -20.41 -16.08
N ASN A 132 -0.89 -19.88 -15.57
CA ASN A 132 -2.19 -19.93 -16.24
C ASN A 132 -2.35 -18.74 -17.21
N PRO A 133 -3.02 -18.91 -18.37
CA PRO A 133 -3.28 -17.82 -19.29
C PRO A 133 -3.98 -16.67 -18.55
N ARG A 134 -3.47 -15.46 -18.72
CA ARG A 134 -3.97 -14.21 -18.11
C ARG A 134 -5.50 -14.17 -18.20
N SER A 135 -6.15 -14.34 -17.05
CA SER A 135 -7.60 -14.17 -16.96
C SER A 135 -7.89 -12.72 -16.60
N GLN A 136 -9.00 -12.19 -17.09
CA GLN A 136 -9.43 -10.82 -16.78
C GLN A 136 -9.48 -10.56 -15.26
N GLY A 137 -9.87 -11.56 -14.47
CA GLY A 137 -9.88 -11.46 -13.01
C GLY A 137 -8.48 -11.36 -12.39
N ARG A 138 -7.48 -12.10 -12.92
CA ARG A 138 -6.09 -11.98 -12.46
C ARG A 138 -5.52 -10.61 -12.81
N ASP A 139 -5.76 -10.15 -14.04
CA ASP A 139 -5.29 -8.86 -14.50
C ASP A 139 -5.87 -7.72 -13.64
N ALA A 140 -7.16 -7.79 -13.31
CA ALA A 140 -7.81 -6.85 -12.41
C ALA A 140 -7.20 -6.88 -11.01
N TYR A 141 -6.94 -8.06 -10.45
CA TYR A 141 -6.31 -8.20 -9.13
C TYR A 141 -4.91 -7.59 -9.10
N LEU A 142 -4.05 -7.91 -10.08
CA LEU A 142 -2.70 -7.36 -10.17
C LEU A 142 -2.74 -5.83 -10.36
N ALA A 143 -3.65 -5.34 -11.21
CA ALA A 143 -3.84 -3.90 -11.40
C ALA A 143 -4.29 -3.19 -10.11
N TYR A 144 -5.15 -3.83 -9.29
CA TYR A 144 -5.59 -3.29 -8.01
C TYR A 144 -4.46 -3.16 -6.97
N ILE A 145 -3.48 -4.07 -7.00
CA ILE A 145 -2.34 -4.08 -6.07
C ILE A 145 -1.05 -3.54 -6.70
N SER A 146 -1.17 -2.70 -7.74
CA SER A 146 -0.03 -2.23 -8.54
C SER A 146 1.06 -1.57 -7.71
N GLU A 147 0.74 -0.92 -6.58
CA GLU A 147 1.73 -0.35 -5.66
C GLU A 147 2.65 -1.38 -5.05
N GLY A 148 2.14 -2.61 -4.89
CA GLY A 148 2.90 -3.75 -4.43
C GLY A 148 3.78 -4.34 -5.53
N ILE A 149 3.46 -4.16 -6.81
CA ILE A 149 4.19 -4.80 -7.92
C ILE A 149 5.27 -3.86 -8.47
N GLY A 150 4.99 -2.56 -8.52
CA GLY A 150 5.97 -1.53 -8.89
C GLY A 150 6.44 -1.65 -10.35
N SER A 151 7.76 -1.58 -10.57
CA SER A 151 8.35 -1.58 -11.91
C SER A 151 8.11 -2.86 -12.72
N SER A 152 7.76 -3.97 -12.07
CA SER A 152 7.46 -5.25 -12.72
C SER A 152 6.00 -5.36 -13.20
N GLN A 153 5.19 -4.32 -12.99
CA GLN A 153 3.78 -4.31 -13.38
C GLN A 153 3.64 -4.21 -14.90
N ASP A 154 2.75 -5.03 -15.46
CA ASP A 154 2.25 -4.85 -16.83
C ASP A 154 1.29 -3.66 -16.85
N TRP A 155 1.86 -2.46 -17.06
CA TRP A 155 1.12 -1.20 -17.04
C TRP A 155 0.13 -1.07 -18.20
N GLU A 156 0.44 -1.65 -19.36
CA GLU A 156 -0.50 -1.67 -20.50
C GLU A 156 -1.78 -2.40 -20.13
N THR A 157 -1.66 -3.54 -19.46
CA THR A 157 -2.81 -4.31 -18.97
C THR A 157 -3.49 -3.61 -17.79
N ALA A 158 -2.73 -3.06 -16.84
CA ALA A 158 -3.29 -2.37 -15.68
C ALA A 158 -4.13 -1.16 -16.06
N MET A 159 -3.67 -0.35 -17.02
CA MET A 159 -4.34 0.88 -17.41
C MET A 159 -5.68 0.65 -18.13
N LYS A 160 -5.97 -0.58 -18.58
CA LYS A 160 -7.32 -0.97 -19.06
C LYS A 160 -8.39 -0.85 -17.97
N PHE A 161 -8.00 -0.83 -16.69
CA PHE A 161 -8.89 -0.68 -15.54
C PHE A 161 -8.97 0.77 -15.02
N GLN A 162 -8.36 1.73 -15.71
CA GLN A 162 -8.49 3.13 -15.34
C GLN A 162 -9.94 3.59 -15.56
N ARG A 163 -10.53 4.18 -14.52
CA ARG A 163 -11.89 4.73 -14.57
C ARG A 163 -11.89 6.13 -15.17
N GLN A 164 -13.06 6.61 -15.58
CA GLN A 164 -13.23 7.95 -16.14
C GLN A 164 -12.73 9.08 -15.21
N ASN A 165 -12.76 8.88 -13.90
CA ASN A 165 -12.25 9.83 -12.92
C ASN A 165 -10.71 9.88 -12.84
N GLY A 166 -10.00 9.02 -13.57
CA GLY A 166 -8.54 8.90 -13.62
C GLY A 166 -7.94 7.87 -12.66
N SER A 167 -8.74 7.25 -11.78
CA SER A 167 -8.24 6.25 -10.83
C SER A 167 -8.16 4.85 -11.41
N LEU A 168 -7.22 4.06 -10.88
CA LEU A 168 -7.33 2.60 -10.90
C LEU A 168 -8.22 2.17 -9.73
N PHE A 169 -9.41 1.65 -10.01
CA PHE A 169 -10.36 1.12 -9.02
C PHE A 169 -10.72 2.07 -7.84
N ASN A 170 -10.66 3.39 -8.02
CA ASN A 170 -10.70 4.37 -6.92
C ASN A 170 -9.69 4.11 -5.79
N SER A 171 -8.63 3.35 -6.06
CA SER A 171 -7.53 3.09 -5.12
C SER A 171 -6.46 4.17 -5.28
N PRO A 172 -6.26 5.05 -4.28
CA PRO A 172 -5.19 6.04 -4.35
C PRO A 172 -3.79 5.42 -4.40
N SER A 173 -3.57 4.26 -3.76
CA SER A 173 -2.26 3.61 -3.78
C SER A 173 -1.92 3.07 -5.17
N ALA A 174 -2.83 2.34 -5.80
CA ALA A 174 -2.65 1.85 -7.17
C ALA A 174 -2.51 3.01 -8.17
N THR A 175 -3.34 4.04 -8.04
CA THR A 175 -3.28 5.22 -8.92
C THR A 175 -1.99 6.02 -8.72
N ALA A 176 -1.49 6.14 -7.49
CA ALA A 176 -0.19 6.76 -7.21
C ALA A 176 0.96 5.97 -7.83
N ALA A 177 0.90 4.63 -7.80
CA ALA A 177 1.89 3.79 -8.47
C ALA A 177 1.87 4.03 -10.00
N ALA A 178 0.69 4.03 -10.62
CA ALA A 178 0.55 4.34 -12.05
C ALA A 178 1.15 5.71 -12.41
N PHE A 179 0.84 6.76 -11.63
CA PHE A 179 1.40 8.09 -11.86
C PHE A 179 2.93 8.13 -11.68
N ILE A 180 3.48 7.45 -10.67
CA ILE A 180 4.93 7.40 -10.45
C ILE A 180 5.66 6.75 -11.64
N HIS A 181 5.05 5.74 -12.26
CA HIS A 181 5.68 4.98 -13.35
C HIS A 181 5.41 5.56 -14.75
N LEU A 182 4.21 6.09 -15.00
CA LEU A 182 3.76 6.50 -16.33
C LEU A 182 3.65 8.01 -16.50
N HIS A 183 3.68 8.77 -15.40
CA HIS A 183 3.38 10.20 -15.38
C HIS A 183 2.00 10.55 -15.98
N ASP A 184 1.04 9.64 -15.87
CA ASP A 184 -0.30 9.78 -16.41
C ASP A 184 -1.06 10.99 -15.79
N PRO A 185 -1.50 11.98 -16.59
CA PRO A 185 -2.13 13.19 -16.08
C PRO A 185 -3.48 12.94 -15.43
N ASP A 186 -4.24 11.95 -15.88
CA ASP A 186 -5.56 11.62 -15.32
C ASP A 186 -5.43 11.01 -13.92
N SER A 187 -4.42 10.16 -13.71
CA SER A 187 -4.02 9.64 -12.40
C SER A 187 -3.66 10.78 -11.45
N LEU A 188 -2.87 11.77 -11.91
CA LEU A 188 -2.54 12.94 -11.09
C LEU A 188 -3.77 13.79 -10.75
N ARG A 189 -4.67 13.99 -11.71
CA ARG A 189 -5.95 14.70 -11.49
C ARG A 189 -6.78 14.03 -10.41
N TYR A 190 -6.91 12.70 -10.46
CA TYR A 190 -7.61 11.93 -9.44
C TYR A 190 -6.96 12.13 -8.05
N LEU A 191 -5.64 11.96 -7.95
CA LEU A 191 -4.92 12.06 -6.68
C LEU A 191 -5.05 13.45 -6.04
N ARG A 192 -4.99 14.53 -6.85
CA ARG A 192 -5.23 15.90 -6.38
C ARG A 192 -6.66 16.08 -5.84
N SER A 193 -7.64 15.54 -6.56
CA SER A 193 -9.05 15.59 -6.14
C SER A 193 -9.26 14.83 -4.82
N ALA A 194 -8.69 13.63 -4.70
CA ALA A 194 -8.80 12.81 -3.49
C ALA A 194 -8.11 13.45 -2.29
N ALA A 195 -6.90 14.01 -2.47
CA ALA A 195 -6.17 14.69 -1.40
C ALA A 195 -6.92 15.93 -0.87
N GLY A 196 -7.54 16.71 -1.76
CA GLY A 196 -8.31 17.90 -1.41
C GLY A 196 -9.58 17.58 -0.60
N LYS A 197 -10.26 16.47 -0.91
CA LYS A 197 -11.49 16.06 -0.19
C LYS A 197 -11.24 15.61 1.25
N ASN A 198 -10.07 15.04 1.52
CA ASN A 198 -9.78 14.43 2.82
C ASN A 198 -8.86 15.29 3.72
N GLY A 199 -8.64 16.57 3.36
CA GLY A 199 -7.75 17.45 4.14
C GLY A 199 -6.33 16.90 4.30
N GLY A 200 -5.83 16.16 3.31
CA GLY A 200 -4.51 15.51 3.34
C GLY A 200 -4.47 14.10 3.96
N GLY A 201 -5.50 13.68 4.71
CA GLY A 201 -5.56 12.34 5.30
C GLY A 201 -5.99 11.26 4.31
N TRP A 202 -5.21 10.18 4.17
CA TRP A 202 -5.60 9.03 3.34
C TRP A 202 -6.27 7.97 4.23
N VAL A 203 -7.44 8.26 4.76
CA VAL A 203 -8.31 7.20 5.31
C VAL A 203 -9.04 6.59 4.12
N VAL A 204 -8.37 5.69 3.42
CA VAL A 204 -9.04 4.83 2.46
C VAL A 204 -9.71 3.75 3.28
N ASP A 205 -11.03 3.83 3.39
CA ASP A 205 -11.86 2.72 3.84
C ASP A 205 -11.74 1.60 2.80
N LYS A 206 -10.64 0.82 2.88
CA LYS A 206 -10.42 -0.36 2.06
C LYS A 206 -11.49 -1.44 2.31
N SER A 207 -12.27 -1.30 3.38
CA SER A 207 -13.32 -2.24 3.79
C SER A 207 -14.61 -2.06 2.99
N TYR A 208 -14.96 -0.86 2.53
CA TYR A 208 -16.23 -0.63 1.82
C TYR A 208 -16.23 -1.08 0.35
N GLU A 209 -15.08 -1.11 -0.34
CA GLU A 209 -15.04 -1.63 -1.73
C GLU A 209 -15.05 -3.18 -1.78
N LEU A 210 -14.81 -3.84 -0.65
CA LEU A 210 -14.59 -5.28 -0.56
C LEU A 210 -15.87 -6.13 -0.60
N TYR A 211 -17.05 -5.55 -0.33
CA TYR A 211 -18.32 -6.27 -0.53
C TYR A 211 -18.69 -6.43 -2.02
N LEU A 212 -17.98 -5.77 -2.93
CA LEU A 212 -18.23 -5.87 -4.38
C LEU A 212 -17.26 -6.83 -5.11
N PHE A 213 -16.13 -7.22 -4.50
CA PHE A 213 -15.10 -8.04 -5.14
C PHE A 213 -15.10 -9.50 -4.66
N HIS A 214 -16.27 -10.13 -4.61
CA HIS A 214 -16.35 -11.59 -4.57
C HIS A 214 -16.15 -12.12 -6.00
N PRO A 215 -15.22 -13.07 -6.27
CA PRO A 215 -14.91 -13.53 -7.63
C PRO A 215 -16.10 -14.15 -8.39
N ASN A 216 -17.20 -14.47 -7.70
CA ASN A 216 -18.44 -15.00 -8.28
C ASN A 216 -19.57 -13.95 -8.37
N ARG A 217 -19.30 -12.66 -8.11
CA ARG A 217 -20.30 -11.57 -8.16
C ARG A 217 -19.84 -10.35 -8.96
N ILE A 218 -19.01 -10.57 -9.98
CA ILE A 218 -18.73 -9.53 -10.98
C ILE A 218 -19.99 -9.38 -11.85
N LYS A 219 -20.92 -8.52 -11.44
CA LYS A 219 -21.84 -7.87 -12.37
C LYS A 219 -21.17 -6.57 -12.80
N PHE A 220 -20.71 -6.56 -14.05
CA PHE A 220 -20.34 -5.35 -14.75
C PHE A 220 -21.61 -4.56 -15.05
N ASP A 221 -22.10 -3.80 -14.08
CA ASP A 221 -23.10 -2.78 -14.40
C ASP A 221 -22.35 -1.58 -14.98
N SER A 222 -22.32 -1.59 -16.32
CA SER A 222 -22.07 -0.53 -17.31
C SER A 222 -21.00 0.53 -17.02
N LEU A 223 -20.00 0.51 -17.92
CA LEU A 223 -19.05 1.57 -18.31
C LEU A 223 -19.51 3.02 -18.11
#